data_AF-A0A5N6YF18-F1
#
_entry.id   AF-A0A5N6YF18-F1
#
_cell.length_a   1.000
_cell.length_b   1.000
_cell.length_c   1.000
_cell.angle_alpha   90.00
_cell.angle_beta   90.00
_cell.angle_gamma   90.00
#
_symmetry.space_group_name_H-M   'P 1'
#
loop_
_entity.id
_entity.type
_entity.pdbx_description
1 polymer ?
#
loop_
_entity_poly.entity_id
_entity_poly.type
_entity_poly.pdbx_seq_one_letter_code
_entity_poly.pdbx_strand_id
1 'polypeptide(L)'
;MGLVQLAVEAWPKIEDIYHETEDNHIAAVFLAWAHILSARWAELLDRSTNHHCRIEYSNKTNHVILEEFKEYAEVVVADGFDEAKVFWWNAILAGNSGWKITTEYNQKTYLSPYARQVTADGHFTPPSSFTAFQYLVRFCTHHRLYSQCSAVLSTALYIPLLSGRLALLPIPKLPATSMPRAQQTADHSSLELISNYWDYLPYFMTLSSNLWGMRSLLGSTFFETGIECNLVSAWLNPAFAVINPILENGNLAQLATILGRRRPQLAPRWLSAIMTGIARSELRDIRNGLTAIDLHAAAWTGTTNSFISLKPGVAQEHTIRREDESRLLFIIASDVYTRVPGSRDTDLAVREHAHCGCHCFQYHSWYWCLTDGKIEDPGLELTPSVGGVLRIGEGLELPLNIPCDNSLSEGETRSIFQWLRMSGYPASERAIYQHEWMDAGSSSEEEVDDDVTR
;
A
#
# COMPACT_ATOMS: atom_id res chain seq x y z
N MET A 1 9.36 15.45 13.56
CA MET A 1 10.67 14.96 14.04
C MET A 1 10.58 13.99 15.23
N GLY A 2 9.57 13.12 15.31
CA GLY A 2 9.46 12.15 16.43
C GLY A 2 8.22 11.27 16.39
N LEU A 3 7.10 11.75 15.82
CA LEU A 3 5.82 11.05 15.84
C LEU A 3 5.72 9.83 14.91
N VAL A 4 6.33 9.88 13.71
CA VAL A 4 6.35 8.72 12.79
C VAL A 4 7.26 7.61 13.36
N GLN A 5 8.33 7.97 14.04
CA GLN A 5 9.27 7.02 14.65
C GLN A 5 8.72 6.43 15.96
N LEU A 6 8.05 7.26 16.78
CA LEU A 6 7.27 6.79 17.95
C LEU A 6 6.13 5.86 17.54
N ALA A 7 5.44 6.10 16.41
CA ALA A 7 4.37 5.22 15.93
C ALA A 7 4.87 3.86 15.44
N VAL A 8 6.14 3.76 15.01
CA VAL A 8 6.78 2.50 14.59
C VAL A 8 7.41 1.77 15.77
N GLU A 9 8.03 2.49 16.73
CA GLU A 9 8.59 1.92 17.96
C GLU A 9 7.51 1.49 18.98
N ALA A 10 6.37 2.18 18.99
CA ALA A 10 5.17 1.83 19.77
C ALA A 10 4.17 0.99 18.96
N TRP A 11 4.57 0.46 17.79
CA TRP A 11 3.70 -0.45 17.05
C TRP A 11 3.42 -1.67 17.93
N PRO A 12 2.14 -1.99 18.21
CA PRO A 12 1.80 -3.15 19.04
C PRO A 12 2.52 -4.37 18.47
N LYS A 13 3.05 -5.23 19.35
CA LYS A 13 3.50 -6.53 18.86
C LYS A 13 2.29 -7.14 18.16
N ILE A 14 2.51 -7.83 17.03
CA ILE A 14 1.40 -8.53 16.36
C ILE A 14 0.70 -9.47 17.35
N GLU A 15 1.48 -10.00 18.31
CA GLU A 15 1.00 -10.67 19.50
C GLU A 15 -0.01 -9.84 20.30
N ASP A 16 0.14 -8.53 20.50
CA ASP A 16 -0.84 -7.68 21.22
C ASP A 16 -2.14 -7.40 20.42
N ILE A 17 -2.12 -7.56 19.09
CA ILE A 17 -3.30 -7.41 18.21
C ILE A 17 -4.16 -8.69 18.23
N TYR A 18 -3.51 -9.85 18.39
CA TYR A 18 -4.14 -11.17 18.39
C TYR A 18 -4.12 -11.88 19.75
N HIS A 19 -3.44 -11.32 20.76
CA HIS A 19 -3.55 -11.77 22.13
C HIS A 19 -5.01 -11.64 22.48
N GLU A 20 -5.50 -12.66 23.18
CA GLU A 20 -6.79 -12.75 23.83
C GLU A 20 -6.93 -11.62 24.88
N THR A 21 -6.84 -10.38 24.44
CA THR A 21 -7.63 -9.31 25.02
C THR A 21 -9.06 -9.79 24.85
N GLU A 22 -9.80 -9.89 25.96
CA GLU A 22 -11.19 -10.33 25.96
C GLU A 22 -12.09 -9.42 25.08
N ASP A 23 -11.53 -8.30 24.60
CA ASP A 23 -12.19 -7.16 23.94
C ASP A 23 -11.64 -6.94 22.50
N ASN A 24 -12.23 -7.59 21.50
CA ASN A 24 -11.92 -7.36 20.09
C ASN A 24 -12.90 -6.33 19.49
N HIS A 25 -12.41 -5.15 19.10
CA HIS A 25 -13.22 -4.06 18.53
C HIS A 25 -12.93 -3.79 17.04
N ILE A 26 -12.11 -4.64 16.40
CA ILE A 26 -11.55 -4.41 15.05
C ILE A 26 -12.63 -4.08 14.02
N ALA A 27 -13.70 -4.89 13.93
CA ALA A 27 -14.71 -4.67 12.89
C ALA A 27 -15.54 -3.40 13.13
N ALA A 28 -15.88 -3.07 14.38
CA ALA A 28 -16.60 -1.84 14.72
C ALA A 28 -15.76 -0.59 14.40
N VAL A 29 -14.49 -0.59 14.80
CA VAL A 29 -13.54 0.49 14.51
C VAL A 29 -13.28 0.61 13.00
N PHE A 30 -13.30 -0.51 12.27
CA PHE A 30 -13.12 -0.52 10.81
C PHE A 30 -14.29 0.15 10.10
N LEU A 31 -15.52 -0.19 10.50
CA LEU A 31 -16.74 0.41 9.94
C LEU A 31 -16.80 1.91 10.24
N ALA A 32 -16.39 2.33 11.44
CA ALA A 32 -16.26 3.73 11.80
C ALA A 32 -15.25 4.46 10.91
N TRP A 33 -14.05 3.92 10.71
CA TRP A 33 -13.06 4.50 9.82
C TRP A 33 -13.52 4.54 8.36
N ALA A 34 -14.14 3.47 7.86
CA ALA A 34 -14.71 3.42 6.52
C ALA A 34 -15.75 4.54 6.29
N HIS A 35 -16.61 4.78 7.28
CA HIS A 35 -17.55 5.90 7.26
C HIS A 35 -16.82 7.26 7.28
N ILE A 36 -15.87 7.46 8.21
CA ILE A 36 -15.12 8.72 8.34
C ILE A 36 -14.38 9.06 7.04
N LEU A 37 -13.68 8.09 6.45
CA LEU A 37 -12.96 8.24 5.18
C LEU A 37 -13.94 8.56 4.03
N SER A 38 -15.10 7.91 4.01
CA SER A 38 -16.12 8.14 2.99
C SER A 38 -16.74 9.54 3.11
N ALA A 39 -17.10 9.96 4.32
CA ALA A 39 -17.64 11.29 4.60
C ALA A 39 -16.58 12.37 4.29
N ARG A 40 -15.32 12.14 4.66
CA ARG A 40 -14.22 13.06 4.38
C ARG A 40 -14.00 13.22 2.88
N TRP A 41 -14.06 12.12 2.13
CA TRP A 41 -13.97 12.14 0.67
C TRP A 41 -15.07 13.00 0.05
N ALA A 42 -16.32 12.82 0.48
CA ALA A 42 -17.44 13.64 0.02
C ALA A 42 -17.24 15.13 0.39
N GLU A 43 -16.91 15.44 1.65
CA GLU A 43 -16.67 16.82 2.10
C GLU A 43 -15.54 17.54 1.36
N LEU A 44 -14.50 16.79 0.94
CA LEU A 44 -13.42 17.36 0.14
C LEU A 44 -13.85 17.64 -1.30
N LEU A 45 -14.66 16.77 -1.91
CA LEU A 45 -15.19 16.95 -3.26
C LEU A 45 -16.26 18.04 -3.34
N ASP A 46 -17.11 18.16 -2.32
CA ASP A 46 -18.21 19.14 -2.26
C ASP A 46 -17.73 20.61 -2.27
N ARG A 47 -16.43 20.83 -2.04
CA ARG A 47 -15.78 22.14 -2.23
C ARG A 47 -15.75 22.59 -3.69
N SER A 48 -15.87 21.66 -4.63
CA SER A 48 -15.90 21.93 -6.07
C SER A 48 -17.34 21.99 -6.56
N THR A 49 -17.69 23.03 -7.31
CA THR A 49 -19.02 23.18 -7.95
C THR A 49 -19.35 22.09 -8.97
N ASN A 50 -18.36 21.32 -9.43
CA ASN A 50 -18.54 20.23 -10.39
C ASN A 50 -19.00 18.91 -9.75
N HIS A 51 -18.99 18.84 -8.41
CA HIS A 51 -19.34 17.65 -7.65
C HIS A 51 -20.59 17.96 -6.84
N HIS A 52 -21.53 17.01 -6.83
CA HIS A 52 -22.69 17.06 -5.94
C HIS A 52 -22.64 15.86 -5.02
N CYS A 53 -22.24 16.08 -3.77
CA CYS A 53 -22.09 15.00 -2.81
C CYS A 53 -23.40 14.72 -2.08
N ARG A 54 -23.67 13.44 -1.83
CA ARG A 54 -24.82 12.99 -1.03
C ARG A 54 -24.38 11.94 -0.02
N ILE A 55 -24.82 12.14 1.21
CA ILE A 55 -24.67 11.19 2.31
C ILE A 55 -26.08 10.79 2.73
N GLU A 56 -26.43 9.52 2.53
CA GLU A 56 -27.75 8.96 2.77
C GLU A 56 -27.66 7.93 3.89
N TYR A 57 -28.56 8.02 4.87
CA TYR A 57 -28.68 7.04 5.96
C TYR A 57 -29.99 6.27 5.80
N SER A 58 -29.91 4.96 5.98
CA SER A 58 -31.07 4.09 5.85
C SER A 58 -31.87 4.07 7.14
N ASN A 59 -33.07 4.66 7.16
CA ASN A 59 -33.93 4.70 8.35
C ASN A 59 -34.96 3.56 8.39
N LYS A 60 -34.66 2.40 7.81
CA LYS A 60 -35.59 1.27 7.89
C LYS A 60 -35.62 0.78 9.35
N THR A 61 -36.76 0.97 9.99
CA THR A 61 -37.12 0.52 11.35
C THR A 61 -36.96 -0.99 11.61
N ASN A 62 -36.53 -1.78 10.61
CA ASN A 62 -36.23 -3.20 10.69
C ASN A 62 -34.74 -3.52 10.48
N HIS A 63 -33.83 -2.58 10.72
CA HIS A 63 -32.40 -2.92 10.76
C HIS A 63 -32.11 -3.79 11.98
N VAL A 64 -31.92 -5.07 11.72
CA VAL A 64 -31.31 -5.96 12.70
C VAL A 64 -29.82 -5.60 12.68
N ILE A 65 -29.37 -4.81 13.67
CA ILE A 65 -27.96 -4.81 14.06
C ILE A 65 -27.58 -6.29 14.09
N LEU A 66 -26.58 -6.69 13.29
CA LEU A 66 -26.16 -8.09 13.26
C LEU A 66 -25.95 -8.51 14.70
N GLU A 67 -26.39 -9.71 15.09
CA GLU A 67 -26.38 -10.11 16.51
C GLU A 67 -25.00 -9.91 17.15
N GLU A 68 -23.95 -10.11 16.36
CA GLU A 68 -22.54 -9.87 16.65
C GLU A 68 -22.19 -8.43 17.08
N PHE A 69 -23.01 -7.43 16.74
CA PHE A 69 -22.79 -6.01 17.05
C PHE A 69 -23.84 -5.42 18.01
N LYS A 70 -24.88 -6.17 18.40
CA LYS A 70 -25.95 -5.65 19.29
C LYS A 70 -25.42 -5.16 20.63
N GLU A 71 -24.53 -5.94 21.22
CA GLU A 71 -23.88 -5.62 22.49
C GLU A 71 -23.03 -4.32 22.40
N TYR A 72 -22.47 -3.99 21.22
CA TYR A 72 -21.73 -2.73 21.02
C TYR A 72 -22.65 -1.51 21.03
N ALA A 73 -23.81 -1.62 20.38
CA ALA A 73 -24.82 -0.57 20.42
C ALA A 73 -25.32 -0.35 21.85
N GLU A 74 -25.52 -1.42 22.62
CA GLU A 74 -25.91 -1.37 24.02
C GLU A 74 -24.83 -0.74 24.91
N VAL A 75 -23.55 -1.06 24.70
CA VAL A 75 -22.41 -0.45 25.41
C VAL A 75 -22.33 1.07 25.13
N VAL A 76 -22.45 1.48 23.86
CA VAL A 76 -22.46 2.91 23.50
C VAL A 76 -23.65 3.65 24.14
N VAL A 77 -24.80 3.00 24.29
CA VAL A 77 -25.96 3.56 25.01
C VAL A 77 -25.69 3.63 26.53
N ALA A 78 -25.12 2.58 27.11
CA ALA A 78 -24.82 2.48 28.54
C ALA A 78 -23.77 3.50 29.01
N ASP A 79 -22.86 3.90 28.13
CA ASP A 79 -21.84 4.92 28.38
C ASP A 79 -22.40 6.36 28.45
N GLY A 80 -23.70 6.55 28.20
CA GLY A 80 -24.37 7.85 28.28
C GLY A 80 -23.95 8.81 27.18
N PHE A 81 -23.61 8.29 26.00
CA PHE A 81 -23.31 9.12 24.83
C PHE A 81 -24.56 9.82 24.27
N ASP A 82 -24.36 10.96 23.62
CA ASP A 82 -25.42 11.75 22.97
C ASP A 82 -26.21 10.92 21.94
N GLU A 83 -27.50 11.22 21.78
CA GLU A 83 -28.45 10.53 20.88
C GLU A 83 -27.91 10.48 19.44
N ALA A 84 -27.30 11.58 18.97
CA ALA A 84 -26.68 11.65 17.65
C ALA A 84 -25.51 10.67 17.48
N LYS A 85 -24.72 10.45 18.54
CA LYS A 85 -23.60 9.49 18.53
C LYS A 85 -24.11 8.05 18.55
N VAL A 86 -25.13 7.76 19.36
CA VAL A 86 -25.78 6.44 19.41
C VAL A 86 -26.36 6.10 18.03
N PHE A 87 -27.09 7.03 17.42
CA PHE A 87 -27.66 6.85 16.09
C PHE A 87 -26.58 6.55 15.03
N TRP A 88 -25.49 7.33 15.04
CA TRP A 88 -24.37 7.10 14.13
C TRP A 88 -23.78 5.69 14.27
N TRP A 89 -23.49 5.25 15.50
CA TRP A 89 -22.99 3.89 15.76
C TRP A 89 -23.98 2.83 15.27
N ASN A 90 -25.27 2.96 15.57
CA ASN A 90 -26.29 2.03 15.09
C ASN A 90 -26.33 1.95 13.56
N ALA A 91 -26.23 3.09 12.88
CA ALA A 91 -26.23 3.15 11.44
C ALA A 91 -24.99 2.47 10.83
N ILE A 92 -23.79 2.70 11.35
CA ILE A 92 -22.58 2.06 10.80
C ILE A 92 -22.48 0.57 11.12
N LEU A 93 -23.07 0.13 12.25
CA LEU A 93 -23.08 -1.27 12.68
C LEU A 93 -24.22 -2.11 12.08
N ALA A 94 -25.20 -1.49 11.43
CA ALA A 94 -26.32 -2.17 10.74
C ALA A 94 -25.91 -3.00 9.49
N GLY A 95 -24.64 -3.36 9.37
CA GLY A 95 -24.08 -4.15 8.26
C GLY A 95 -24.16 -3.41 6.92
N ASN A 96 -24.34 -4.17 5.84
CA ASN A 96 -24.39 -3.67 4.46
C ASN A 96 -25.45 -2.54 4.30
N SER A 97 -26.43 -2.51 5.20
CA SER A 97 -27.64 -1.69 5.33
C SER A 97 -27.55 -0.18 5.49
N GLY A 98 -26.47 0.30 6.09
CA GLY A 98 -26.57 1.43 7.02
C GLY A 98 -26.49 2.83 6.43
N TRP A 99 -25.60 3.02 5.46
CA TRP A 99 -25.25 4.34 4.94
C TRP A 99 -24.69 4.25 3.52
N LYS A 100 -24.84 5.33 2.75
CA LYS A 100 -24.35 5.45 1.37
C LYS A 100 -23.78 6.84 1.15
N ILE A 101 -22.57 6.89 0.59
CA ILE A 101 -21.91 8.15 0.25
C ILE A 101 -21.53 8.14 -1.23
N THR A 102 -22.06 9.12 -1.95
CA THR A 102 -21.89 9.27 -3.40
C THR A 102 -21.55 10.68 -3.81
N THR A 103 -20.92 10.83 -4.97
CA THR A 103 -20.82 12.11 -5.69
C THR A 103 -21.36 11.96 -7.10
N GLU A 104 -22.08 12.96 -7.59
CA GLU A 104 -22.34 13.11 -9.02
C GLU A 104 -21.23 13.95 -9.65
N TYR A 105 -20.63 13.45 -10.73
CA TYR A 105 -19.60 14.13 -11.52
C TYR A 105 -19.73 13.74 -12.99
N ASN A 106 -19.70 14.70 -13.92
CA ASN A 106 -19.88 14.46 -15.36
C ASN A 106 -21.07 13.54 -15.68
N GLN A 107 -22.23 13.80 -15.07
CA GLN A 107 -23.47 13.04 -15.23
C GLN A 107 -23.38 11.56 -14.81
N LYS A 108 -22.34 11.17 -14.05
CA LYS A 108 -22.17 9.84 -13.48
C LYS A 108 -22.16 9.91 -11.97
N THR A 109 -22.79 8.93 -11.32
CA THR A 109 -22.74 8.78 -9.87
C THR A 109 -21.62 7.82 -9.49
N TYR A 110 -20.69 8.30 -8.66
CA TYR A 110 -19.61 7.50 -8.10
C TYR A 110 -19.87 7.24 -6.63
N LEU A 111 -19.58 6.01 -6.19
CA LEU A 111 -19.57 5.64 -4.78
C LEU A 111 -18.24 6.02 -4.16
N SER A 112 -18.26 6.33 -2.86
CA SER A 112 -17.01 6.51 -2.13
C SER A 112 -16.14 5.25 -2.24
N PRO A 113 -14.82 5.40 -2.48
CA PRO A 113 -13.87 4.28 -2.51
C PRO A 113 -13.84 3.46 -1.22
N TYR A 114 -14.32 4.02 -0.11
CA TYR A 114 -14.32 3.40 1.23
C TYR A 114 -15.70 2.87 1.64
N ALA A 115 -16.73 3.03 0.81
CA ALA A 115 -18.10 2.63 1.15
C ALA A 115 -18.35 1.14 0.89
N ARG A 116 -19.20 0.53 1.73
CA ARG A 116 -19.90 -0.72 1.42
C ARG A 116 -21.33 -0.37 1.01
N GLN A 117 -21.78 -0.87 -0.15
CA GLN A 117 -23.10 -0.55 -0.73
C GLN A 117 -24.24 -1.01 0.18
N VAL A 118 -25.22 -0.13 0.49
CA VAL A 118 -26.67 -0.30 0.25
C VAL A 118 -27.36 1.08 0.20
N THR A 119 -28.42 1.19 -0.60
CA THR A 119 -29.34 2.33 -0.70
C THR A 119 -30.35 2.42 0.44
N ALA A 120 -30.58 3.60 1.03
CA ALA A 120 -31.90 3.99 1.53
C ALA A 120 -32.00 5.45 2.02
N ASP A 121 -33.27 5.84 2.15
CA ASP A 121 -33.85 7.15 2.44
C ASP A 121 -34.15 7.29 3.95
N GLY A 122 -33.98 8.51 4.50
CA GLY A 122 -34.10 8.76 5.94
C GLY A 122 -33.87 10.22 6.37
N HIS A 123 -34.67 10.69 7.33
CA HIS A 123 -34.73 12.08 7.81
C HIS A 123 -33.76 12.43 8.96
N PHE A 124 -32.53 11.90 8.96
CA PHE A 124 -31.49 12.31 9.92
C PHE A 124 -30.28 12.87 9.20
N THR A 125 -29.75 13.99 9.70
CA THR A 125 -28.53 14.60 9.18
C THR A 125 -27.31 13.79 9.64
N PRO A 126 -26.51 13.24 8.71
CA PRO A 126 -25.26 12.56 9.03
C PRO A 126 -24.32 13.46 9.86
N PRO A 127 -23.52 12.91 10.80
CA PRO A 127 -22.41 13.66 11.34
C PRO A 127 -21.39 13.96 10.24
N SER A 128 -20.73 15.13 10.35
CA SER A 128 -19.53 15.42 9.56
C SER A 128 -18.44 14.37 9.83
N SER A 129 -17.49 14.22 8.92
CA SER A 129 -16.34 13.33 9.08
C SER A 129 -15.53 13.67 10.34
N PHE A 130 -15.44 14.95 10.70
CA PHE A 130 -14.77 15.41 11.93
C PHE A 130 -15.56 15.02 13.17
N THR A 131 -16.88 15.21 13.16
CA THR A 131 -17.76 14.82 14.27
C THR A 131 -17.72 13.30 14.48
N ALA A 132 -17.80 12.52 13.39
CA ALA A 132 -17.67 11.07 13.43
C ALA A 132 -16.29 10.62 13.94
N PHE A 133 -15.22 11.33 13.56
CA PHE A 133 -13.88 11.10 14.09
C PHE A 133 -13.80 11.37 15.60
N GLN A 134 -14.41 12.46 16.10
CA GLN A 134 -14.48 12.72 17.54
C GLN A 134 -15.25 11.63 18.30
N TYR A 135 -16.31 11.06 17.70
CA TYR A 135 -17.03 9.93 18.27
C TYR A 135 -16.14 8.69 18.38
N LEU A 136 -15.34 8.41 17.36
CA LEU A 136 -14.38 7.31 17.34
C LEU A 136 -13.23 7.51 18.35
N VAL A 137 -12.66 8.71 18.44
CA VAL A 137 -11.59 9.02 19.42
C VAL A 137 -12.07 8.77 20.85
N ARG A 138 -13.28 9.25 21.19
CA ARG A 138 -13.88 9.02 22.51
C ARG A 138 -14.10 7.53 22.79
N PHE A 139 -14.58 6.78 21.79
CA PHE A 139 -14.78 5.33 21.90
C PHE A 139 -13.44 4.59 22.11
N CYS A 140 -12.43 4.87 21.29
CA CYS A 140 -11.12 4.24 21.41
C CYS A 140 -10.42 4.60 22.73
N THR A 141 -10.62 5.82 23.24
CA THR A 141 -10.07 6.25 24.53
C THR A 141 -10.72 5.49 25.68
N HIS A 142 -12.06 5.35 25.66
CA HIS A 142 -12.80 4.64 26.69
C HIS A 142 -12.37 3.18 26.81
N HIS A 143 -12.21 2.50 25.67
CA HIS A 143 -11.83 1.09 25.59
C HIS A 143 -10.30 0.85 25.46
N ARG A 144 -9.46 1.89 25.56
CA ARG A 144 -7.99 1.82 25.41
C ARG A 144 -7.53 1.14 24.11
N LEU A 145 -8.21 1.40 23.00
CA LEU A 145 -8.03 0.74 21.70
C LEU A 145 -7.00 1.43 20.80
N TYR A 146 -5.94 2.04 21.35
CA TYR A 146 -4.97 2.79 20.55
C TYR A 146 -4.35 1.93 19.43
N SER A 147 -3.83 0.75 19.81
CA SER A 147 -3.21 -0.23 18.92
C SER A 147 -4.17 -0.70 17.83
N GLN A 148 -5.39 -1.10 18.22
CA GLN A 148 -6.43 -1.52 17.27
C GLN A 148 -6.83 -0.35 16.36
N CYS A 149 -7.00 0.87 16.87
CA CYS A 149 -7.38 2.05 16.08
C CYS A 149 -6.37 2.37 14.98
N SER A 150 -5.07 2.33 15.30
CA SER A 150 -3.97 2.57 14.35
C SER A 150 -3.91 1.49 13.26
N ALA A 151 -3.92 0.21 13.67
CA ALA A 151 -3.92 -0.92 12.74
C ALA A 151 -5.15 -0.92 11.82
N VAL A 152 -6.31 -0.57 12.38
CA VAL A 152 -7.57 -0.56 11.65
C VAL A 152 -7.69 0.64 10.72
N LEU A 153 -7.18 1.82 11.07
CA LEU A 153 -7.05 2.95 10.13
C LEU A 153 -6.25 2.53 8.89
N SER A 154 -5.07 1.94 9.12
CA SER A 154 -4.23 1.40 8.04
C SER A 154 -4.97 0.37 7.21
N THR A 155 -5.82 -0.46 7.82
CA THR A 155 -6.62 -1.49 7.13
C THR A 155 -7.77 -0.87 6.33
N ALA A 156 -8.45 0.15 6.85
CA ALA A 156 -9.52 0.86 6.14
C ALA A 156 -9.01 1.59 4.89
N LEU A 157 -7.76 2.08 4.94
CA LEU A 157 -7.07 2.67 3.77
C LEU A 157 -6.78 1.64 2.65
N TYR A 158 -6.94 0.34 2.90
CA TYR A 158 -6.82 -0.70 1.88
C TYR A 158 -8.15 -1.03 1.19
N ILE A 159 -9.29 -0.46 1.61
CA ILE A 159 -10.59 -0.72 0.99
C ILE A 159 -10.57 -0.48 -0.53
N PRO A 160 -9.98 0.63 -1.05
CA PRO A 160 -9.93 0.85 -2.49
C PRO A 160 -9.20 -0.27 -3.26
N LEU A 161 -8.19 -0.88 -2.66
CA LEU A 161 -7.40 -1.96 -3.25
C LEU A 161 -8.18 -3.27 -3.38
N LEU A 162 -9.24 -3.46 -2.58
CA LEU A 162 -10.13 -4.61 -2.69
C LEU A 162 -10.90 -4.64 -4.01
N SER A 163 -11.08 -3.50 -4.68
CA SER A 163 -11.79 -3.42 -5.97
C SER A 163 -13.15 -4.15 -5.95
N GLY A 164 -13.92 -4.00 -4.86
CA GLY A 164 -15.22 -4.64 -4.68
C GLY A 164 -15.20 -6.06 -4.10
N ARG A 165 -14.03 -6.63 -3.79
CA ARG A 165 -13.91 -7.90 -3.06
C ARG A 165 -14.27 -7.72 -1.58
N LEU A 166 -14.83 -8.76 -0.97
CA LEU A 166 -15.15 -8.76 0.46
C LEU A 166 -13.88 -8.88 1.30
N ALA A 167 -13.72 -8.01 2.30
CA ALA A 167 -12.75 -8.20 3.37
C ALA A 167 -13.40 -8.97 4.54
N LEU A 168 -12.75 -10.05 4.96
CA LEU A 168 -13.11 -10.81 6.15
C LEU A 168 -12.42 -10.17 7.36
N LEU A 169 -13.20 -9.53 8.23
CA LEU A 169 -12.70 -8.98 9.47
C LEU A 169 -13.05 -9.91 10.63
N PRO A 170 -12.20 -10.01 11.68
CA PRO A 170 -12.52 -10.83 12.83
C PRO A 170 -13.79 -10.29 13.51
N ILE A 171 -14.69 -11.22 13.86
CA ILE A 171 -15.92 -10.89 14.57
C ILE A 171 -15.56 -10.26 15.91
N PRO A 172 -16.13 -9.09 16.24
CA PRO A 172 -15.90 -8.46 17.52
C PRO A 172 -16.32 -9.37 18.69
N LYS A 173 -15.58 -9.32 19.80
CA LYS A 173 -15.92 -10.03 21.04
C LYS A 173 -15.89 -9.02 22.18
N LEU A 174 -16.95 -8.96 22.97
CA LEU A 174 -17.01 -8.19 24.20
C LEU A 174 -16.76 -9.10 25.41
N PRO A 175 -16.18 -8.57 26.49
CA PRO A 175 -15.98 -9.32 27.71
C PRO A 175 -17.34 -9.58 28.36
N ALA A 176 -17.55 -10.80 28.87
CA ALA A 176 -18.78 -11.19 29.57
C ALA A 176 -18.99 -10.42 30.89
N THR A 177 -17.98 -9.70 31.37
CA THR A 177 -18.02 -8.94 32.63
C THR A 177 -17.59 -7.51 32.37
N SER A 178 -18.52 -6.56 32.50
CA SER A 178 -18.22 -5.13 32.43
C SER A 178 -17.22 -4.77 33.53
N MET A 179 -16.04 -4.28 33.13
CA MET A 179 -15.00 -3.84 34.07
C MET A 179 -15.57 -2.75 35.00
N PRO A 180 -15.29 -2.79 36.32
CA PRO A 180 -15.76 -1.75 37.22
C PRO A 180 -15.26 -0.37 36.79
N ARG A 181 -16.17 0.61 36.78
CA ARG A 181 -16.01 2.02 36.39
C ARG A 181 -14.89 2.81 37.12
N ALA A 182 -14.16 2.19 38.05
CA ALA A 182 -13.17 2.84 38.89
C ALA A 182 -11.75 2.56 38.39
N GLN A 183 -11.02 3.64 38.08
CA GLN A 183 -9.64 3.72 37.55
C GLN A 183 -9.49 3.72 36.01
N GLN A 184 -10.37 4.44 35.31
CA GLN A 184 -10.08 4.90 33.94
C GLN A 184 -9.55 6.34 33.97
N THR A 185 -8.28 6.56 34.30
CA THR A 185 -7.59 7.77 33.86
C THR A 185 -7.21 7.53 32.40
N ALA A 186 -7.88 8.23 31.48
CA ALA A 186 -7.47 8.24 30.08
C ALA A 186 -6.00 8.66 30.01
N ASP A 187 -5.17 7.84 29.39
CA ASP A 187 -3.80 8.22 29.10
C ASP A 187 -3.84 9.37 28.07
N HIS A 188 -3.50 10.57 28.53
CA HIS A 188 -3.48 11.78 27.69
C HIS A 188 -2.62 11.59 26.43
N SER A 189 -1.55 10.78 26.52
CA SER A 189 -0.66 10.53 25.38
C SER A 189 -1.35 9.72 24.26
N SER A 190 -2.15 8.72 24.63
CA SER A 190 -2.92 7.91 23.67
C SER A 190 -3.99 8.74 22.93
N LEU A 191 -4.61 9.70 23.60
CA LEU A 191 -5.62 10.59 23.00
C LEU A 191 -4.99 11.59 22.02
N GLU A 192 -3.84 12.17 22.37
CA GLU A 192 -3.09 13.04 21.46
C GLU A 192 -2.66 12.27 20.20
N LEU A 193 -2.19 11.04 20.35
CA LEU A 193 -1.73 10.22 19.22
C LEU A 193 -2.86 9.89 18.21
N ILE A 194 -4.05 9.49 18.67
CA ILE A 194 -5.18 9.23 17.75
C ILE A 194 -5.64 10.54 17.11
N SER A 195 -5.72 11.62 17.89
CA SER A 195 -6.19 12.93 17.40
C SER A 195 -5.32 13.47 16.26
N ASN A 196 -4.00 13.22 16.31
CA ASN A 196 -3.06 13.62 15.26
C ASN A 196 -3.34 12.98 13.89
N TYR A 197 -4.04 11.84 13.81
CA TYR A 197 -4.37 11.23 12.52
C TYR A 197 -5.23 12.12 11.64
N TRP A 198 -6.02 13.02 12.25
CA TRP A 198 -6.92 13.90 11.52
C TRP A 198 -6.17 14.77 10.51
N ASP A 199 -5.06 15.38 10.93
CA ASP A 199 -4.28 16.30 10.11
C ASP A 199 -3.59 15.58 8.95
N TYR A 200 -3.30 14.28 9.12
CA TYR A 200 -2.63 13.46 8.11
C TYR A 200 -3.60 12.69 7.20
N LEU A 201 -4.89 12.69 7.51
CA LEU A 201 -5.90 11.89 6.81
C LEU A 201 -5.94 12.16 5.29
N PRO A 202 -5.86 13.42 4.79
CA PRO A 202 -5.83 13.67 3.35
C PRO A 202 -4.63 13.02 2.65
N TYR A 203 -3.44 13.04 3.28
CA TYR A 203 -2.24 12.40 2.72
C TYR A 203 -2.41 10.87 2.65
N PHE A 204 -2.95 10.26 3.72
CA PHE A 204 -3.25 8.83 3.71
C PHE A 204 -4.28 8.45 2.65
N MET A 205 -5.34 9.24 2.49
CA MET A 205 -6.38 9.03 1.49
C MET A 205 -5.85 9.16 0.06
N THR A 206 -5.01 10.16 -0.21
CA THR A 206 -4.35 10.32 -1.51
C THR A 206 -3.46 9.12 -1.83
N LEU A 207 -2.66 8.62 -0.88
CA LEU A 207 -1.85 7.42 -1.09
C LEU A 207 -2.72 6.16 -1.31
N SER A 208 -3.76 5.99 -0.50
CA SER A 208 -4.74 4.91 -0.59
C SER A 208 -5.45 4.86 -1.96
N SER A 209 -5.67 6.03 -2.57
CA SER A 209 -6.27 6.15 -3.90
C SER A 209 -5.30 5.80 -5.04
N ASN A 210 -3.99 5.78 -4.79
CA ASN A 210 -3.00 5.26 -5.74
C ASN A 210 -2.83 3.74 -5.57
N LEU A 211 -3.72 2.97 -6.20
CA LEU A 211 -3.72 1.50 -6.10
C LEU A 211 -2.40 0.86 -6.54
N TRP A 212 -1.81 1.38 -7.62
CA TRP A 212 -0.54 0.88 -8.15
C TRP A 212 0.62 1.20 -7.20
N GLY A 213 0.65 2.42 -6.67
CA GLY A 213 1.58 2.82 -5.62
C GLY A 213 1.48 1.93 -4.38
N MET A 214 0.28 1.64 -3.90
CA MET A 214 0.08 0.77 -2.73
C MET A 214 0.65 -0.64 -2.94
N ARG A 215 0.44 -1.24 -4.12
CA ARG A 215 1.07 -2.52 -4.47
C ARG A 215 2.58 -2.41 -4.58
N SER A 216 3.07 -1.33 -5.18
CA SER A 216 4.50 -1.08 -5.34
C SER A 216 5.23 -1.00 -4.00
N LEU A 217 4.60 -0.36 -3.01
CA LEU A 217 5.13 -0.27 -1.64
C LEU A 217 5.23 -1.64 -0.97
N LEU A 218 4.24 -2.53 -1.14
CA LEU A 218 4.33 -3.90 -0.64
C LEU A 218 5.48 -4.67 -1.31
N GLY A 219 5.57 -4.57 -2.65
CA GLY A 219 6.64 -5.20 -3.44
C GLY A 219 8.05 -4.76 -3.01
N SER A 220 8.21 -3.51 -2.59
CA SER A 220 9.50 -2.97 -2.12
C SER A 220 10.13 -3.72 -0.93
N THR A 221 9.35 -4.55 -0.23
CA THR A 221 9.83 -5.46 0.83
C THR A 221 10.90 -6.43 0.33
N PHE A 222 10.77 -6.83 -0.93
CA PHE A 222 11.66 -7.77 -1.60
C PHE A 222 12.66 -7.10 -2.53
N PHE A 223 12.65 -5.77 -2.63
CA PHE A 223 13.67 -5.04 -3.37
C PHE A 223 14.96 -4.93 -2.55
N GLU A 224 16.07 -5.40 -3.11
CA GLU A 224 17.40 -5.31 -2.50
C GLU A 224 18.40 -4.69 -3.46
N THR A 225 19.09 -3.65 -3.01
CA THR A 225 19.91 -2.78 -3.88
C THR A 225 21.17 -3.45 -4.41
N GLY A 226 21.66 -4.46 -3.69
CA GLY A 226 22.88 -5.20 -4.04
C GLY A 226 22.63 -6.45 -4.89
N ILE A 227 21.38 -6.75 -5.25
CA ILE A 227 21.04 -7.92 -6.06
C ILE A 227 20.84 -7.49 -7.51
N GLU A 228 21.66 -8.05 -8.40
CA GLU A 228 21.54 -7.84 -9.84
C GLU A 228 20.34 -8.59 -10.42
N CYS A 229 19.79 -8.12 -11.54
CA CYS A 229 18.56 -8.68 -12.13
C CYS A 229 18.71 -10.16 -12.51
N ASN A 230 19.89 -10.58 -12.96
CA ASN A 230 20.25 -11.98 -13.26
C ASN A 230 20.34 -12.87 -12.02
N LEU A 231 20.24 -12.32 -10.81
CA LEU A 231 20.26 -13.06 -9.54
C LEU A 231 18.93 -12.97 -8.77
N VAL A 232 17.88 -12.41 -9.37
CA VAL A 232 16.57 -12.24 -8.73
C VAL A 232 15.97 -13.58 -8.29
N SER A 233 16.10 -14.64 -9.10
CA SER A 233 15.66 -15.99 -8.70
C SER A 233 16.36 -16.47 -7.42
N ALA A 234 17.68 -16.30 -7.33
CA ALA A 234 18.47 -16.69 -6.17
C ALA A 234 18.12 -15.88 -4.91
N TRP A 235 17.59 -14.67 -5.10
CA TRP A 235 17.12 -13.81 -4.02
C TRP A 235 15.69 -14.14 -3.55
N LEU A 236 14.75 -14.31 -4.49
CA LEU A 236 13.34 -14.53 -4.17
C LEU A 236 13.04 -15.98 -3.76
N ASN A 237 13.64 -16.98 -4.40
CA ASN A 237 13.33 -18.39 -4.13
C ASN A 237 13.54 -18.77 -2.65
N PRO A 238 14.66 -18.40 -2.00
CA PRO A 238 14.82 -18.66 -0.57
C PRO A 238 13.82 -17.92 0.31
N ALA A 239 13.46 -16.68 -0.02
CA ALA A 239 12.46 -15.94 0.72
C ALA A 239 11.10 -16.65 0.66
N PHE A 240 10.70 -17.14 -0.51
CA PHE A 240 9.45 -17.88 -0.69
C PHE A 240 9.50 -19.31 -0.16
N ALA A 241 10.66 -19.94 -0.06
CA ALA A 241 10.83 -21.21 0.64
C ALA A 241 10.46 -21.11 2.14
N VAL A 242 10.66 -19.93 2.74
CA VAL A 242 10.24 -19.63 4.13
C VAL A 242 8.78 -19.17 4.20
N ILE A 243 8.33 -18.35 3.26
CA ILE A 243 6.98 -17.75 3.28
C ILE A 243 5.88 -18.76 2.89
N ASN A 244 6.13 -19.64 1.93
CA ASN A 244 5.11 -20.57 1.42
C ASN A 244 4.56 -21.50 2.51
N PRO A 245 5.37 -22.18 3.35
CA PRO A 245 4.86 -23.03 4.42
C PRO A 245 4.00 -22.25 5.44
N ILE A 246 4.34 -20.98 5.72
CA ILE A 246 3.57 -20.12 6.63
C ILE A 246 2.19 -19.81 6.04
N LEU A 247 2.14 -19.52 4.73
CA LEU A 247 0.90 -19.30 4.00
C LEU A 247 0.05 -20.58 3.93
N GLU A 248 0.65 -21.75 3.76
CA GLU A 248 -0.03 -23.05 3.70
C GLU A 248 -0.62 -23.43 5.07
N ASN A 249 0.14 -23.21 6.14
CA ASN A 249 -0.31 -23.45 7.52
C ASN A 249 -1.28 -22.38 8.05
N GLY A 250 -1.53 -21.30 7.29
CA GLY A 250 -2.41 -20.21 7.70
C GLY A 250 -1.90 -19.40 8.90
N ASN A 251 -0.59 -19.43 9.20
CA ASN A 251 -0.01 -18.72 10.34
C ASN A 251 0.23 -17.23 10.02
N LEU A 252 -0.86 -16.47 10.00
CA LEU A 252 -0.85 -15.05 9.62
C LEU A 252 -0.05 -14.17 10.59
N ALA A 253 0.00 -14.52 11.87
CA ALA A 253 0.78 -13.79 12.88
C ALA A 253 2.30 -13.92 12.60
N GLN A 254 2.76 -15.13 12.28
CA GLN A 254 4.15 -15.35 11.87
C GLN A 254 4.47 -14.65 10.55
N LEU A 255 3.55 -14.66 9.59
CA LEU A 255 3.70 -13.95 8.32
C LEU A 255 3.90 -12.44 8.54
N ALA A 256 3.02 -11.81 9.32
CA ALA A 256 3.13 -10.40 9.68
C ALA A 256 4.46 -10.11 10.40
N THR A 257 4.92 -11.03 11.26
CA THR A 257 6.16 -10.86 12.02
C THR A 257 7.39 -10.87 11.12
N ILE A 258 7.47 -11.82 10.18
CA ILE A 258 8.62 -11.93 9.27
C ILE A 258 8.67 -10.74 8.31
N LEU A 259 7.53 -10.38 7.72
CA LEU A 259 7.45 -9.25 6.77
C LEU A 259 7.72 -7.92 7.47
N GLY A 260 7.17 -7.73 8.67
CA GLY A 260 7.43 -6.55 9.50
C GLY A 260 8.89 -6.45 9.95
N ARG A 261 9.53 -7.56 10.33
CA ARG A 261 10.96 -7.57 10.68
C ARG A 261 11.86 -7.31 9.47
N ARG A 262 11.47 -7.77 8.27
CA ARG A 262 12.25 -7.55 7.04
C ARG A 262 12.28 -6.07 6.64
N ARG A 263 11.15 -5.36 6.75
CA ARG A 263 11.05 -3.91 6.52
C ARG A 263 10.05 -3.27 7.51
N PRO A 264 10.52 -2.79 8.68
CA PRO A 264 9.65 -2.23 9.72
C PRO A 264 8.73 -1.09 9.27
N GLN A 265 9.21 -0.24 8.36
CA GLN A 265 8.43 0.86 7.77
C GLN A 265 7.20 0.39 6.97
N LEU A 266 7.20 -0.87 6.53
CA LEU A 266 6.11 -1.51 5.79
C LEU A 266 5.28 -2.46 6.65
N ALA A 267 5.62 -2.63 7.93
CA ALA A 267 4.89 -3.52 8.83
C ALA A 267 3.39 -3.18 8.93
N PRO A 268 2.98 -1.89 9.08
CA PRO A 268 1.56 -1.53 9.08
C PRO A 268 0.83 -1.90 7.78
N ARG A 269 1.53 -1.80 6.65
CA ARG A 269 1.01 -2.12 5.31
C ARG A 269 0.81 -3.62 5.13
N TRP A 270 1.76 -4.42 5.56
CA TRP A 270 1.62 -5.89 5.54
C TRP A 270 0.54 -6.39 6.49
N LEU A 271 0.44 -5.81 7.67
CA LEU A 271 -0.66 -6.13 8.58
C LEU A 271 -2.01 -5.83 7.93
N SER A 272 -2.18 -4.64 7.33
CA SER A 272 -3.39 -4.31 6.58
C SER A 272 -3.67 -5.31 5.45
N ALA A 273 -2.66 -5.67 4.67
CA ALA A 273 -2.82 -6.64 3.57
C ALA A 273 -3.26 -8.03 4.07
N ILE A 274 -2.80 -8.43 5.25
CA ILE A 274 -3.20 -9.67 5.91
C ILE A 274 -4.64 -9.57 6.41
N MET A 275 -4.98 -8.48 7.11
CA MET A 275 -6.33 -8.23 7.64
C MET A 275 -7.39 -8.10 6.54
N THR A 276 -7.04 -7.57 5.36
CA THR A 276 -7.95 -7.49 4.22
C THR A 276 -7.94 -8.74 3.32
N GLY A 277 -7.05 -9.71 3.59
CA GLY A 277 -6.97 -10.96 2.84
C GLY A 277 -6.25 -10.87 1.49
N ILE A 278 -5.64 -9.73 1.14
CA ILE A 278 -4.94 -9.56 -0.14
C ILE A 278 -3.47 -9.99 -0.08
N ALA A 279 -2.89 -10.20 1.11
CA ALA A 279 -1.47 -10.54 1.26
C ALA A 279 -1.07 -11.75 0.41
N ARG A 280 -1.92 -12.78 0.31
CA ARG A 280 -1.65 -13.98 -0.50
C ARG A 280 -1.54 -13.66 -1.99
N SER A 281 -2.44 -12.83 -2.54
CA SER A 281 -2.38 -12.47 -3.96
C SER A 281 -1.18 -11.60 -4.25
N GLU A 282 -0.89 -10.61 -3.39
CA GLU A 282 0.27 -9.73 -3.57
C GLU A 282 1.58 -10.51 -3.47
N LEU A 283 1.72 -11.43 -2.50
CA LEU A 283 2.90 -12.31 -2.38
C LEU A 283 3.06 -13.26 -3.57
N ARG A 284 1.96 -13.79 -4.11
CA ARG A 284 2.00 -14.61 -5.32
C ARG A 284 2.49 -13.80 -6.52
N ASP A 285 1.97 -12.59 -6.68
CA ASP A 285 2.32 -11.73 -7.82
C ASP A 285 3.81 -11.32 -7.71
N ILE A 286 4.30 -10.94 -6.52
CA ILE A 286 5.72 -10.69 -6.23
C ILE A 286 6.58 -11.93 -6.54
N ARG A 287 6.17 -13.12 -6.09
CA ARG A 287 6.89 -14.37 -6.38
C ARG A 287 7.06 -14.62 -7.87
N ASN A 288 6.08 -14.21 -8.67
CA ASN A 288 6.07 -14.41 -10.11
C ASN A 288 6.76 -13.25 -10.87
N GLY A 289 7.45 -12.34 -10.18
CA GLY A 289 8.12 -11.18 -10.81
C GLY A 289 7.15 -10.07 -11.22
N LEU A 290 5.85 -10.17 -10.91
CA LEU A 290 4.85 -9.16 -11.24
C LEU A 290 4.89 -8.00 -10.24
N THR A 291 6.01 -7.29 -10.20
CA THR A 291 6.25 -6.22 -9.23
C THR A 291 5.77 -4.89 -9.78
N ALA A 292 4.84 -4.24 -9.08
CA ALA A 292 4.45 -2.87 -9.39
C ALA A 292 5.62 -1.91 -9.06
N ILE A 293 5.95 -1.01 -9.98
CA ILE A 293 6.90 0.09 -9.74
C ILE A 293 6.13 1.42 -9.82
N ASP A 294 6.23 2.21 -8.76
CA ASP A 294 5.72 3.58 -8.69
C ASP A 294 6.77 4.45 -7.98
N LEU A 295 7.46 5.29 -8.76
CA LEU A 295 8.51 6.17 -8.24
C LEU A 295 7.93 7.30 -7.38
N HIS A 296 6.70 7.72 -7.61
CA HIS A 296 6.07 8.80 -6.86
C HIS A 296 5.64 8.33 -5.47
N ALA A 297 5.01 7.17 -5.38
CA ALA A 297 4.68 6.53 -4.11
C ALA A 297 5.95 6.22 -3.30
N ALA A 298 7.01 5.76 -3.97
CA ALA A 298 8.31 5.52 -3.35
C ALA A 298 8.91 6.80 -2.76
N ALA A 299 9.03 7.85 -3.58
CA ALA A 299 9.53 9.15 -3.18
C ALA A 299 8.73 9.74 -2.01
N TRP A 300 7.41 9.71 -2.10
CA TRP A 300 6.51 10.28 -1.11
C TRP A 300 6.44 9.48 0.21
N THR A 301 6.87 8.22 0.20
CA THR A 301 6.94 7.39 1.42
C THR A 301 8.37 7.17 1.93
N GLY A 302 9.37 7.76 1.25
CA GLY A 302 10.78 7.55 1.58
C GLY A 302 11.21 6.09 1.41
N THR A 303 10.54 5.32 0.55
CA THR A 303 10.85 3.91 0.29
C THR A 303 11.67 3.79 -0.99
N THR A 304 12.49 2.74 -1.06
CA THR A 304 13.24 2.40 -2.26
C THR A 304 12.69 1.10 -2.82
N ASN A 305 12.14 1.16 -4.03
CA ASN A 305 11.51 0.02 -4.73
C ASN A 305 12.09 -0.21 -6.14
N SER A 306 13.01 0.65 -6.59
CA SER A 306 13.62 0.57 -7.92
C SER A 306 15.03 1.12 -7.89
N PHE A 307 15.92 0.48 -8.66
CA PHE A 307 17.29 0.92 -8.80
C PHE A 307 17.38 2.31 -9.47
N ILE A 308 16.37 2.74 -10.23
CA ILE A 308 16.30 4.06 -10.91
C ILE A 308 16.36 5.22 -9.89
N SER A 309 15.82 5.01 -8.69
CA SER A 309 15.80 6.03 -7.63
C SER A 309 17.11 6.13 -6.83
N LEU A 310 18.07 5.24 -7.07
CA LEU A 310 19.35 5.22 -6.35
C LEU A 310 20.29 6.30 -6.89
N LYS A 311 21.17 6.80 -6.01
CA LYS A 311 22.25 7.70 -6.41
C LYS A 311 23.18 6.97 -7.38
N PRO A 312 23.50 7.56 -8.55
CA PRO A 312 24.37 6.91 -9.52
C PRO A 312 25.81 6.82 -9.00
N GLY A 313 26.53 5.83 -9.51
CA GLY A 313 27.98 5.79 -9.44
C GLY A 313 28.63 6.84 -10.35
N VAL A 314 29.96 6.89 -10.32
CA VAL A 314 30.77 7.64 -11.29
C VAL A 314 31.42 6.63 -12.23
N ALA A 315 31.35 6.90 -13.54
CA ALA A 315 32.01 6.07 -14.55
C ALA A 315 33.52 5.99 -14.29
N GLN A 316 34.10 4.82 -14.55
CA GLN A 316 35.54 4.57 -14.42
C GLN A 316 36.17 4.60 -15.80
N GLU A 317 37.03 5.60 -16.04
CA GLU A 317 37.74 5.80 -17.32
C GLU A 317 36.79 5.82 -18.54
N HIS A 318 36.61 4.66 -19.17
CA HIS A 318 35.79 4.43 -20.38
C HIS A 318 34.64 3.43 -20.15
N THR A 319 34.34 3.09 -18.90
CA THR A 319 33.30 2.11 -18.56
C THR A 319 32.26 2.74 -17.63
N ILE A 320 31.00 2.38 -17.85
CA ILE A 320 29.86 2.76 -17.02
C ILE A 320 29.12 1.50 -16.61
N ARG A 321 28.62 1.46 -15.36
CA ARG A 321 27.77 0.36 -14.89
C ARG A 321 26.43 0.41 -15.63
N ARG A 322 25.85 -0.75 -15.96
CA ARG A 322 24.60 -0.81 -16.75
C ARG A 322 23.42 -0.16 -16.06
N GLU A 323 23.36 -0.27 -14.74
CA GLU A 323 22.37 0.41 -13.91
C GLU A 323 22.54 1.94 -13.90
N ASP A 324 23.77 2.45 -14.02
CA ASP A 324 24.04 3.89 -14.12
C ASP A 324 23.75 4.41 -15.53
N GLU A 325 24.07 3.63 -16.58
CA GLU A 325 23.63 3.90 -17.96
C GLU A 325 22.09 3.98 -18.01
N SER A 326 21.40 3.00 -17.42
CA SER A 326 19.94 2.94 -17.34
C SER A 326 19.35 4.15 -16.61
N ARG A 327 19.92 4.54 -15.46
CA ARG A 327 19.49 5.73 -14.71
C ARG A 327 19.66 7.00 -15.53
N LEU A 328 20.82 7.18 -16.15
CA LEU A 328 21.10 8.38 -16.96
C LEU A 328 20.17 8.44 -18.17
N LEU A 329 19.96 7.32 -18.87
CA LEU A 329 18.99 7.25 -19.96
C LEU A 329 17.59 7.66 -19.50
N PHE A 330 17.13 7.13 -18.37
CA PHE A 330 15.83 7.46 -17.82
C PHE A 330 15.71 8.94 -17.43
N ILE A 331 16.76 9.53 -16.83
CA ILE A 331 16.77 10.94 -16.41
C ILE A 331 16.83 11.88 -17.62
N ILE A 332 17.60 11.53 -18.66
CA ILE A 332 17.84 12.39 -19.82
C ILE A 332 16.73 12.27 -20.86
N ALA A 333 15.93 11.20 -20.85
CA ALA A 333 14.82 10.98 -21.77
C ALA A 333 13.65 11.96 -21.52
N SER A 334 13.84 13.21 -21.93
CA SER A 334 12.78 14.20 -22.14
C SER A 334 12.40 14.17 -23.62
N ASP A 335 11.22 13.63 -23.90
CA ASP A 335 10.53 13.58 -25.19
C ASP A 335 11.22 12.79 -26.34
N VAL A 336 10.59 11.68 -26.70
CA VAL A 336 10.78 10.87 -27.91
C VAL A 336 12.08 10.05 -27.96
N TYR A 337 11.93 8.75 -27.67
CA TYR A 337 12.88 7.66 -27.95
C TYR A 337 13.19 7.56 -29.46
N THR A 338 13.99 8.49 -29.97
CA THR A 338 14.56 8.43 -31.32
C THR A 338 16.05 8.55 -31.17
N ARG A 339 16.76 7.43 -30.93
CA ARG A 339 18.22 7.47 -30.89
C ARG A 339 18.85 6.13 -31.22
N VAL A 340 19.72 6.16 -32.22
CA VAL A 340 20.51 5.04 -32.72
C VAL A 340 21.81 5.02 -31.89
N PRO A 341 22.32 3.84 -31.46
CA PRO A 341 23.61 3.76 -30.79
C PRO A 341 24.70 4.43 -31.64
N GLY A 342 25.43 5.38 -31.06
CA GLY A 342 26.57 6.02 -31.71
C GLY A 342 27.75 5.06 -31.87
N SER A 343 28.85 5.52 -32.47
CA SER A 343 30.07 4.74 -32.76
C SER A 343 30.84 4.20 -31.53
N ARG A 344 30.37 4.50 -30.32
CA ARG A 344 30.83 3.90 -29.05
C ARG A 344 29.62 3.24 -28.38
N ASP A 345 29.88 2.18 -27.62
CA ASP A 345 28.90 1.23 -27.05
C ASP A 345 27.88 1.82 -26.04
N THR A 346 27.71 3.15 -25.99
CA THR A 346 26.80 3.87 -25.09
C THR A 346 26.32 5.16 -25.76
N ASP A 347 25.07 5.57 -25.47
CA ASP A 347 24.45 6.80 -25.99
C ASP A 347 25.32 8.05 -25.70
N LEU A 348 25.34 9.00 -26.65
CA LEU A 348 26.15 10.22 -26.55
C LEU A 348 25.78 11.06 -25.32
N ALA A 349 24.49 11.20 -25.03
CA ALA A 349 24.03 11.98 -23.89
C ALA A 349 24.43 11.32 -22.56
N VAL A 350 24.38 9.99 -22.49
CA VAL A 350 24.89 9.26 -21.33
C VAL A 350 26.38 9.53 -21.13
N ARG A 351 27.17 9.55 -22.21
CA ARG A 351 28.62 9.82 -22.12
C ARG A 351 28.94 11.21 -21.59
N GLU A 352 28.14 12.21 -21.93
CA GLU A 352 28.30 13.58 -21.43
C GLU A 352 28.10 13.66 -19.91
N HIS A 353 27.22 12.80 -19.37
CA HIS A 353 26.82 12.81 -17.97
C HIS A 353 27.44 11.69 -17.11
N ALA A 354 28.17 10.76 -17.72
CA ALA A 354 28.73 9.56 -17.08
C ALA A 354 29.70 9.87 -15.90
N HIS A 355 30.40 11.00 -15.96
CA HIS A 355 31.36 11.42 -14.94
C HIS A 355 30.81 12.44 -13.95
N CYS A 356 29.56 12.89 -14.10
CA CYS A 356 28.99 13.93 -13.23
C CYS A 356 28.74 13.43 -11.79
N GLY A 357 28.29 12.19 -11.62
CA GLY A 357 28.01 11.60 -10.29
C GLY A 357 26.89 12.29 -9.49
N CYS A 358 26.14 13.21 -10.10
CA CYS A 358 25.17 14.06 -9.41
C CYS A 358 23.73 13.95 -9.95
N HIS A 359 23.49 13.16 -11.00
CA HIS A 359 22.17 13.03 -11.61
C HIS A 359 21.33 11.97 -10.88
N CYS A 360 20.47 12.39 -9.97
CA CYS A 360 19.55 11.50 -9.26
C CYS A 360 18.18 12.16 -9.05
N PHE A 361 17.15 11.33 -8.86
CA PHE A 361 15.86 11.83 -8.40
C PHE A 361 15.93 12.22 -6.93
N GLN A 362 15.46 13.42 -6.63
CA GLN A 362 15.20 13.86 -5.27
C GLN A 362 13.76 14.33 -5.20
N TYR A 363 13.04 13.85 -4.20
CA TYR A 363 11.71 14.38 -3.91
C TYR A 363 11.84 15.85 -3.49
N HIS A 364 11.04 16.71 -4.11
CA HIS A 364 10.97 18.13 -3.78
C HIS A 364 9.60 18.48 -3.20
N SER A 365 8.57 18.36 -4.03
CA SER A 365 7.19 18.69 -3.69
C SER A 365 6.23 18.03 -4.67
N TRP A 366 4.96 17.97 -4.28
CA TRP A 366 3.84 17.74 -5.18
C TRP A 366 3.38 19.07 -5.77
N TYR A 367 3.03 19.06 -7.05
CA TYR A 367 2.34 20.17 -7.68
C TYR A 367 0.92 19.77 -8.03
N TRP A 368 -0.04 20.41 -7.39
CA TRP A 368 -1.45 20.29 -7.72
C TRP A 368 -1.74 21.24 -8.89
N CYS A 369 -1.87 20.67 -10.09
CA CYS A 369 -2.25 21.42 -11.29
C CYS A 369 -3.75 21.73 -11.25
N LEU A 370 -4.08 22.99 -10.99
CA LEU A 370 -5.44 23.51 -11.01
C LEU A 370 -5.73 24.19 -12.34
N THR A 371 -7.01 24.46 -12.61
CA THR A 371 -7.43 25.20 -13.81
C THR A 371 -6.89 26.63 -13.84
N ASP A 372 -6.62 27.23 -12.68
CA ASP A 372 -6.19 28.61 -12.48
C ASP A 372 -4.75 28.76 -12.00
N GLY A 373 -4.00 27.66 -11.88
CA GLY A 373 -2.60 27.72 -11.44
C GLY A 373 -2.04 26.40 -10.96
N LYS A 374 -0.96 26.49 -10.19
CA LYS A 374 -0.34 25.32 -9.55
C LYS A 374 -0.12 25.63 -8.08
N ILE A 375 -0.48 24.69 -7.21
CA ILE A 375 -0.17 24.75 -5.79
C ILE A 375 0.95 23.78 -5.50
N GLU A 376 2.00 24.29 -4.86
CA GLU A 376 3.08 23.47 -4.34
C GLU A 376 2.71 22.94 -2.94
N ASP A 377 2.89 21.64 -2.74
CA ASP A 377 2.67 20.94 -1.49
C ASP A 377 3.95 20.14 -1.18
N PRO A 378 4.69 20.46 -0.11
CA PRO A 378 5.91 19.76 0.25
C PRO A 378 5.67 18.30 0.67
N GLY A 379 4.41 17.86 0.74
CA GLY A 379 4.04 16.52 1.14
C GLY A 379 4.24 16.29 2.63
N LEU A 380 4.41 15.02 3.01
CA LEU A 380 4.68 14.67 4.40
C LEU A 380 6.18 14.83 4.66
N GLU A 381 6.58 15.64 5.65
CA GLU A 381 7.97 15.69 6.11
C GLU A 381 8.36 14.34 6.74
N LEU A 382 8.82 13.42 5.89
CA LEU A 382 9.35 12.15 6.31
C LEU A 382 10.76 12.38 6.86
N THR A 383 10.92 12.22 8.17
CA THR A 383 12.24 12.01 8.73
C THR A 383 12.81 10.73 8.11
N PRO A 384 14.03 10.75 7.56
CA PRO A 384 14.67 9.53 7.11
C PRO A 384 14.74 8.60 8.33
N SER A 385 14.00 7.50 8.27
CA SER A 385 14.15 6.41 9.23
C SER A 385 15.62 6.01 9.15
N VAL A 386 16.36 6.28 10.22
CA VAL A 386 17.65 5.63 10.44
C VAL A 386 17.34 4.15 10.45
N GLY A 387 17.59 3.48 9.33
CA GLY A 387 17.43 2.06 9.20
C GLY A 387 18.39 1.43 10.19
N GLY A 388 17.92 1.15 11.40
CA GLY A 388 18.57 0.22 12.28
C GLY A 388 18.67 -1.06 11.48
N VAL A 389 19.86 -1.36 10.97
CA VAL A 389 20.18 -2.68 10.46
C VAL A 389 19.98 -3.58 11.67
N LEU A 390 18.81 -4.23 11.77
CA LEU A 390 18.66 -5.37 12.63
C LEU A 390 19.75 -6.32 12.18
N ARG A 391 20.77 -6.48 13.02
CA ARG A 391 21.77 -7.53 12.85
C ARG A 391 20.97 -8.82 12.79
N ILE A 392 20.83 -9.35 11.59
CA ILE A 392 20.31 -10.69 11.36
C ILE A 392 21.18 -11.57 12.25
N GLY A 393 20.58 -12.20 13.26
CA GLY A 393 21.28 -13.18 14.08
C GLY A 393 21.95 -14.21 13.17
N GLU A 394 23.08 -14.76 13.61
CA GLU A 394 23.84 -15.77 12.86
C GLU A 394 22.89 -16.76 12.17
N GLY A 395 23.12 -16.93 10.86
CA GLY A 395 22.16 -17.55 9.95
C GLY A 395 21.70 -18.91 10.43
N LEU A 396 20.38 -19.08 10.53
CA LEU A 396 19.79 -20.42 10.47
C LEU A 396 20.23 -21.03 9.13
N GLU A 397 20.87 -22.20 9.18
CA GLU A 397 21.17 -22.97 7.99
C GLU A 397 19.87 -23.18 7.21
N LEU A 398 19.75 -22.53 6.04
CA LEU A 398 18.66 -22.82 5.13
C LEU A 398 18.79 -24.27 4.64
N PRO A 399 17.66 -24.95 4.35
CA PRO A 399 17.72 -26.25 3.69
C PRO A 399 18.58 -26.15 2.41
N LEU A 400 19.65 -26.95 2.34
CA LEU A 400 20.68 -26.93 1.29
C LEU A 400 20.18 -27.20 -0.14
N ASN A 401 18.88 -27.48 -0.33
CA ASN A 401 18.30 -27.85 -1.62
C ASN A 401 16.98 -27.09 -1.87
N ILE A 402 17.04 -25.76 -1.98
CA ILE A 402 15.93 -25.00 -2.57
C ILE A 402 16.09 -25.08 -4.09
N PRO A 403 15.17 -25.73 -4.83
CA PRO A 403 15.21 -25.73 -6.29
C PRO A 403 15.15 -24.28 -6.77
N CYS A 404 16.22 -23.81 -7.40
CA CYS A 404 16.29 -22.48 -7.96
C CYS A 404 16.05 -22.57 -9.46
N ASP A 405 14.81 -22.28 -9.88
CA ASP A 405 14.52 -22.00 -11.28
C ASP A 405 15.00 -20.56 -11.59
N ASN A 406 15.73 -20.41 -12.69
CA ASN A 406 16.27 -19.13 -13.16
C ASN A 406 15.27 -18.31 -13.98
N SER A 407 14.01 -18.76 -14.14
CA SER A 407 12.98 -18.09 -14.94
C SER A 407 12.77 -16.61 -14.59
N LEU A 408 12.79 -16.23 -13.30
CA LEU A 408 12.69 -14.81 -12.91
C LEU A 408 13.95 -14.04 -13.29
N SER A 409 15.12 -14.59 -12.98
CA SER A 409 16.40 -14.00 -13.40
C SER A 409 16.47 -13.79 -14.92
N GLU A 410 16.02 -14.78 -15.70
CA GLU A 410 15.92 -14.71 -17.15
C GLU A 410 14.95 -13.60 -17.58
N GLY A 411 13.73 -13.60 -17.05
CA GLY A 411 12.69 -12.64 -17.37
C GLY A 411 13.10 -11.19 -17.06
N GLU A 412 13.66 -10.93 -15.89
CA GLU A 412 14.11 -9.59 -15.48
C GLU A 412 15.32 -9.13 -16.29
N THR A 413 16.30 -10.01 -16.52
CA THR A 413 17.47 -9.71 -17.37
C THR A 413 17.03 -9.37 -18.79
N ARG A 414 16.17 -10.19 -19.39
CA ARG A 414 15.62 -9.94 -20.72
C ARG A 414 14.86 -8.63 -20.78
N SER A 415 14.01 -8.34 -19.79
CA SER A 415 13.21 -7.11 -19.74
C SER A 415 14.08 -5.85 -19.71
N ILE A 416 15.13 -5.82 -18.88
CA ILE A 416 16.01 -4.64 -18.80
C ILE A 416 16.81 -4.43 -20.08
N PHE A 417 17.33 -5.50 -20.70
CA PHE A 417 18.09 -5.39 -21.95
C PHE A 417 17.19 -5.03 -23.14
N GLN A 418 15.97 -5.58 -23.21
CA GLN A 418 14.98 -5.17 -24.22
C GLN A 418 14.63 -3.68 -24.08
N TRP A 419 14.45 -3.18 -22.85
CA TRP A 419 14.22 -1.76 -22.60
C TRP A 419 15.43 -0.89 -22.99
N LEU A 420 16.64 -1.28 -22.58
CA LEU A 420 17.89 -0.56 -22.90
C LEU A 420 18.24 -0.55 -24.39
N ARG A 421 17.80 -1.57 -25.13
CA ARG A 421 18.21 -1.84 -26.51
C ARG A 421 17.02 -1.92 -27.46
N MET A 422 15.93 -1.20 -27.16
CA MET A 422 14.78 -1.06 -28.06
C MET A 422 15.18 -0.59 -29.47
N SER A 423 16.27 0.18 -29.60
CA SER A 423 16.80 0.68 -30.87
C SER A 423 17.93 -0.19 -31.46
N GLY A 424 18.13 -1.39 -30.92
CA GLY A 424 19.16 -2.34 -31.33
C GLY A 424 20.34 -2.44 -30.35
N TYR A 425 21.09 -3.53 -30.50
CA TYR A 425 22.27 -3.82 -29.68
C TYR A 425 23.55 -3.31 -30.37
N PRO A 426 24.51 -2.74 -29.61
CA PRO A 426 25.85 -2.47 -30.13
C PRO A 426 26.60 -3.78 -30.42
N ALA A 427 27.58 -3.72 -31.31
CA ALA A 427 28.35 -4.90 -31.73
C ALA A 427 29.13 -5.56 -30.56
N SER A 428 29.53 -4.78 -29.57
CA SER A 428 30.18 -5.26 -28.34
C SER A 428 29.29 -6.15 -27.47
N GLU A 429 27.96 -6.01 -27.58
CA GLU A 429 26.99 -6.78 -26.81
C GLU A 429 26.55 -8.06 -27.53
N ARG A 430 27.29 -8.50 -28.55
CA ARG A 430 27.00 -9.72 -29.30
C ARG A 430 26.82 -10.95 -28.43
N ALA A 431 27.66 -11.11 -27.42
CA ALA A 431 27.53 -12.22 -26.48
C ALA A 431 26.23 -12.17 -25.65
N ILE A 432 25.67 -10.97 -25.43
CA ILE A 432 24.46 -10.76 -24.63
C ILE A 432 23.23 -11.09 -25.46
N TYR A 433 23.04 -10.47 -26.63
CA TYR A 433 21.82 -10.72 -27.43
C TYR A 433 21.78 -12.10 -28.10
N GLN A 434 22.91 -12.82 -28.13
CA GLN A 434 22.97 -14.23 -28.54
C GLN A 434 22.77 -15.21 -27.38
N HIS A 435 22.67 -14.72 -26.14
CA HIS A 435 22.43 -15.57 -24.97
C HIS A 435 21.02 -16.16 -25.02
N GLU A 436 20.85 -17.41 -24.60
CA GLU A 436 19.55 -18.12 -24.60
C GLU A 436 18.43 -17.35 -23.86
N TRP A 437 18.78 -16.65 -22.78
CA TRP A 437 17.83 -15.81 -22.02
C TRP A 437 17.23 -14.65 -22.83
N MET A 438 17.91 -14.22 -23.89
CA MET A 438 17.47 -13.13 -24.74
C MET A 438 16.61 -13.60 -25.93
N ASP A 439 16.63 -14.90 -26.22
CA ASP A 439 15.80 -15.52 -27.27
C ASP A 439 14.39 -15.75 -26.72
N ALA A 440 13.51 -14.76 -26.91
CA ALA A 440 12.08 -14.95 -26.72
C ALA A 440 11.57 -15.70 -27.95
N GLY A 441 11.74 -17.03 -27.94
CA GLY A 441 11.56 -17.91 -29.10
C GLY A 441 10.56 -17.38 -30.12
N SER A 442 11.02 -17.21 -31.36
CA SER A 442 10.13 -17.01 -32.50
C SER A 442 9.11 -18.13 -32.48
N SER A 443 7.87 -17.81 -32.07
CA SER A 443 6.71 -18.64 -32.33
C SER A 443 6.79 -19.00 -33.80
N SER A 444 7.03 -20.27 -34.12
CA SER A 444 6.95 -20.79 -35.47
C SER A 444 5.54 -20.48 -35.97
N GLU A 445 5.42 -19.43 -36.78
CA GLU A 445 4.35 -19.36 -37.76
C GLU A 445 4.58 -20.60 -38.62
N GLU A 446 3.76 -21.63 -38.39
CA GLU A 446 3.67 -22.77 -39.30
C GLU A 446 3.38 -22.18 -40.68
N GLU A 447 4.38 -22.25 -41.57
CA GLU A 447 4.19 -22.00 -42.99
C GLU A 447 3.05 -22.90 -43.44
N VAL A 448 1.89 -22.29 -43.69
CA VAL A 448 0.80 -22.98 -44.39
C VAL A 448 1.31 -23.24 -45.79
N ASP A 449 1.67 -24.50 -46.02
CA ASP A 449 2.11 -25.05 -47.29
C ASP A 449 0.97 -24.89 -48.31
N ASP A 450 1.05 -23.83 -49.12
CA ASP A 450 0.24 -23.67 -50.33
C ASP A 450 0.78 -24.63 -51.40
N ASP A 451 0.42 -25.91 -51.30
CA ASP A 451 0.46 -26.84 -52.43
C ASP A 451 -0.94 -27.37 -52.74
N VAL A 452 -1.67 -26.61 -53.55
CA VAL A 452 -2.70 -27.17 -54.43
C VAL A 452 -2.44 -26.70 -55.85
N THR A 453 -1.61 -27.46 -56.56
CA THR A 453 -1.61 -27.47 -58.02
C THR A 453 -1.73 -28.89 -58.58
N ARG A 454 -2.95 -29.46 -58.59
CA ARG A 454 -3.60 -30.11 -59.76
C ARG A 454 -4.87 -30.86 -59.41
#